data_AF-A0A2A4IX35-F1
#
_entry.id   AF-A0A2A4IX35-F1
#
_cell.length_a   1.000
_cell.length_b   1.000
_cell.length_c   1.000
_cell.angle_alpha   90.00
_cell.angle_beta   90.00
_cell.angle_gamma   90.00
#
_symmetry.space_group_name_H-M   'P 1'
#
loop_
_entity.id
_entity.type
_entity.pdbx_description
1 polymer ?
#
loop_
_entity_poly.entity_id
_entity_poly.type
_entity_poly.pdbx_seq_one_letter_code
_entity_poly.pdbx_strand_id
1 'polypeptide(L)'
;MPDTEEILCVAAGAAVLAVATNARLLRLFTPMGTQRQVISLAGPVVSLAAFNTAVLAVYHSTDPGYSDQHLAMDIIAMNGRQVRSKTVPMPLTPSSKLAWLGTTDMGSPCAYDNSGILRMYDVASGVWMPICDTNTHSKGASDSWFIVSVSEATQKVRAILCRGASFPATAPKPIVAELGIQIPLCDMDTEKSQYEEQLVRWAHTTADVDVKTARETALKLFAVFGPMSVSCF
;
A
#
# COMPACT_ATOMS: atom_id res chain seq x y z
N MET A 1 -1.96 12.03 -28.11
CA MET A 1 -0.78 12.69 -27.53
C MET A 1 -0.04 13.42 -28.64
N PRO A 2 0.82 14.41 -28.36
CA PRO A 2 1.76 14.96 -29.34
C PRO A 2 2.57 13.83 -30.01
N ASP A 3 3.03 14.06 -31.24
CA ASP A 3 3.44 13.01 -32.19
C ASP A 3 4.40 11.93 -31.62
N THR A 4 5.41 12.32 -30.86
CA THR A 4 6.41 11.38 -30.30
C THR A 4 6.17 11.00 -28.84
N GLU A 5 5.08 11.48 -28.24
CA GLU A 5 4.77 11.24 -26.83
C GLU A 5 3.90 9.99 -26.66
N GLU A 6 4.45 9.00 -25.98
CA GLU A 6 3.82 7.71 -25.75
C GLU A 6 3.33 7.57 -24.31
N ILE A 7 2.18 6.93 -24.14
CA ILE A 7 1.61 6.63 -22.82
C ILE A 7 2.30 5.39 -22.25
N LEU A 8 2.84 5.52 -21.04
CA LEU A 8 3.51 4.43 -20.32
C LEU A 8 2.67 3.88 -19.17
N CYS A 9 1.96 4.75 -18.44
CA CYS A 9 1.09 4.35 -17.35
C CYS A 9 -0.19 5.18 -17.35
N VAL A 10 -1.26 4.58 -16.84
CA VAL A 10 -2.55 5.24 -16.63
C VAL A 10 -3.09 4.90 -15.24
N ALA A 11 -3.80 5.83 -14.63
CA ALA A 11 -4.58 5.59 -13.43
C ALA A 11 -5.88 6.42 -13.45
N ALA A 12 -6.91 5.91 -12.79
CA ALA A 12 -8.21 6.57 -12.69
C ALA A 12 -8.66 6.63 -11.23
N GLY A 13 -9.06 7.83 -10.80
CA GLY A 13 -9.78 8.08 -9.57
C GLY A 13 -11.18 8.60 -9.89
N ALA A 14 -12.02 8.79 -8.86
CA ALA A 14 -13.41 9.23 -9.07
C ALA A 14 -13.55 10.56 -9.83
N ALA A 15 -12.57 11.46 -9.71
CA ALA A 15 -12.61 12.79 -10.31
C ALA A 15 -11.33 13.16 -11.08
N VAL A 16 -10.47 12.17 -11.38
CA VAL A 16 -9.22 12.38 -12.12
C VAL A 16 -8.88 11.16 -12.99
N LEU A 17 -8.37 11.43 -14.19
CA LEU A 17 -7.61 10.47 -14.99
C LEU A 17 -6.19 10.99 -15.11
N ALA A 18 -5.21 10.11 -14.87
CA ALA A 18 -3.80 10.41 -14.89
C ALA A 18 -3.10 9.58 -15.94
N VAL A 19 -2.23 10.21 -16.73
CA VAL A 19 -1.49 9.56 -17.81
C VAL A 19 -0.03 9.98 -17.71
N ALA A 20 0.86 9.02 -17.47
CA ALA A 20 2.30 9.26 -17.49
C ALA A 20 2.89 8.84 -18.82
N THR A 21 3.85 9.61 -19.32
CA THR A 21 4.38 9.45 -20.68
C THR A 21 5.90 9.32 -20.72
N ASN A 22 6.42 8.89 -21.87
CA ASN A 22 7.86 8.79 -22.14
C ASN A 22 8.59 10.15 -22.10
N ALA A 23 7.85 11.27 -22.24
CA ALA A 23 8.35 12.63 -22.06
C ALA A 23 8.53 13.03 -20.58
N ARG A 24 8.33 12.09 -19.65
CA ARG A 24 8.31 12.32 -18.19
C ARG A 24 7.25 13.35 -17.79
N LEU A 25 6.12 13.34 -18.47
CA LEU A 25 4.97 14.18 -18.15
C LEU A 25 3.88 13.32 -17.52
N LEU A 26 3.29 13.83 -16.45
CA LEU A 26 2.03 13.39 -15.88
C LEU A 26 0.93 14.35 -16.35
N ARG A 27 0.12 13.88 -17.29
CA ARG A 27 -1.01 14.62 -17.84
C ARG A 27 -2.28 14.23 -17.09
N LEU A 28 -2.97 15.22 -16.54
CA LEU A 28 -4.21 15.04 -15.81
C LEU A 28 -5.41 15.40 -16.68
N PHE A 29 -6.50 14.68 -16.51
CA PHE A 29 -7.78 14.92 -17.17
C PHE A 29 -8.92 14.77 -16.16
N THR A 30 -10.05 15.42 -16.43
CA THR A 30 -11.32 15.05 -15.80
C THR A 30 -11.82 13.73 -16.37
N PRO A 31 -12.74 13.02 -15.68
CA PRO A 31 -13.42 11.85 -16.24
C PRO A 31 -14.12 12.12 -17.58
N MET A 32 -14.57 13.36 -17.82
CA MET A 32 -15.24 13.78 -19.06
C MET A 32 -14.25 14.22 -20.18
N GLY A 33 -12.95 13.96 -20.02
CA GLY A 33 -11.93 14.23 -21.04
C GLY A 33 -11.38 15.66 -21.11
N THR A 34 -11.83 16.58 -20.26
CA THR A 34 -11.23 17.92 -20.15
C THR A 34 -9.78 17.83 -19.65
N GLN A 35 -8.83 18.41 -20.38
CA GLN A 35 -7.43 18.46 -19.98
C GLN A 35 -7.23 19.36 -18.75
N ARG A 36 -6.37 18.94 -17.84
CA ARG A 36 -5.99 19.64 -16.63
C ARG A 36 -4.47 19.86 -16.58
N GLN A 37 -3.91 20.05 -15.40
CA GLN A 37 -2.49 20.31 -15.20
C GLN A 37 -1.62 19.23 -15.85
N VAL A 38 -0.45 19.65 -16.34
CA VAL A 38 0.62 18.78 -16.81
C VAL A 38 1.81 19.00 -15.88
N ILE A 39 2.29 17.92 -15.27
CA ILE A 39 3.32 17.96 -14.21
C ILE A 39 4.53 17.16 -14.70
N SER A 40 5.74 17.64 -14.48
CA SER A 40 6.96 16.88 -14.79
C SER A 40 7.23 15.83 -13.71
N LEU A 41 7.51 14.60 -14.12
CA LEU A 41 8.01 13.54 -13.23
C LEU A 41 9.54 13.64 -13.12
N ALA A 42 10.07 13.45 -11.92
CA ALA A 42 11.51 13.56 -11.68
C ALA A 42 12.32 12.41 -12.31
N GLY A 43 11.68 11.29 -12.66
CA GLY A 43 12.33 10.16 -13.31
C GLY A 43 11.37 9.32 -14.17
N PRO A 44 11.89 8.26 -14.80
CA PRO A 44 11.09 7.31 -15.57
C PRO A 44 10.00 6.67 -14.71
N VAL A 45 8.74 6.74 -15.16
CA VAL A 45 7.59 6.20 -14.44
C VAL A 45 7.65 4.68 -14.36
N VAL A 46 7.24 4.13 -13.21
CA VAL A 46 7.12 2.69 -12.96
C VAL A 46 5.64 2.29 -12.86
N SER A 47 4.85 3.04 -12.10
CA SER A 47 3.42 2.76 -11.92
C SER A 47 2.66 4.01 -11.48
N LEU A 48 1.36 4.03 -11.77
CA LEU A 48 0.43 5.03 -11.27
C LEU A 48 -0.70 4.36 -10.49
N ALA A 49 -1.21 5.06 -9.47
CA ALA A 49 -2.49 4.77 -8.85
C ALA A 49 -3.24 6.08 -8.61
N ALA A 50 -4.55 6.03 -8.38
CA ALA A 50 -5.35 7.21 -8.14
C ALA A 50 -6.53 6.91 -7.21
N PHE A 51 -6.91 7.89 -6.40
CA PHE A 51 -8.03 7.81 -5.48
C PHE A 51 -8.71 9.17 -5.38
N ASN A 52 -10.01 9.24 -5.64
CA ASN A 52 -10.76 10.51 -5.73
C ASN A 52 -10.11 11.54 -6.67
N THR A 53 -9.44 12.54 -6.10
CA THR A 53 -8.69 13.60 -6.81
C THR A 53 -7.19 13.54 -6.53
N ALA A 54 -6.69 12.46 -5.93
CA ALA A 54 -5.28 12.22 -5.69
C ALA A 54 -4.71 11.22 -6.70
N VAL A 55 -3.45 11.41 -7.05
CA VAL A 55 -2.65 10.54 -7.92
C VAL A 55 -1.37 10.18 -7.18
N LEU A 56 -1.02 8.91 -7.25
CA LEU A 56 0.24 8.36 -6.79
C LEU A 56 1.09 8.07 -8.02
N ALA A 57 2.24 8.72 -8.14
CA ALA A 57 3.16 8.50 -9.24
C ALA A 57 4.48 7.92 -8.72
N VAL A 58 4.71 6.63 -8.99
CA VAL A 58 5.97 5.96 -8.64
C VAL A 58 6.91 5.98 -9.84
N TYR A 59 8.16 6.35 -9.60
CA TYR A 59 9.19 6.45 -10.62
C TYR A 59 10.58 6.10 -10.05
N HIS A 60 11.53 5.84 -10.94
CA HIS A 60 12.93 5.68 -10.57
C HIS A 60 13.55 7.03 -10.14
N SER A 61 13.99 7.15 -8.88
CA SER A 61 14.62 8.38 -8.38
C SER A 61 16.08 8.54 -8.81
N THR A 62 16.70 7.41 -9.17
CA THR A 62 18.02 7.30 -9.78
C THR A 62 18.08 5.97 -10.52
N ASP A 63 19.17 5.69 -11.22
CA ASP A 63 19.37 4.41 -11.86
C ASP A 63 19.29 3.26 -10.83
N PRO A 64 18.66 2.12 -11.17
CA PRO A 64 18.65 0.96 -10.30
C PRO A 64 20.06 0.51 -9.94
N GLY A 65 20.27 0.13 -8.68
CA GLY A 65 21.50 -0.55 -8.27
C GLY A 65 21.58 -1.96 -8.87
N TYR A 66 22.67 -2.66 -8.59
CA TYR A 66 22.87 -4.04 -9.06
C TYR A 66 21.78 -4.99 -8.56
N SER A 67 21.35 -4.82 -7.30
CA SER A 67 20.30 -5.62 -6.67
C SER A 67 19.01 -4.83 -6.42
N ASP A 68 19.13 -3.57 -6.00
CA ASP A 68 18.02 -2.82 -5.44
C ASP A 68 17.45 -1.78 -6.41
N GLN A 69 16.12 -1.62 -6.36
CA GLN A 69 15.42 -0.56 -7.06
C GLN A 69 15.45 0.71 -6.20
N HIS A 70 15.77 1.84 -6.82
CA HIS A 70 15.68 3.15 -6.17
C HIS A 70 14.42 3.87 -6.64
N LEU A 71 13.34 3.72 -5.88
CA LEU A 71 12.03 4.28 -6.21
C LEU A 71 11.67 5.46 -5.30
N ALA A 72 10.98 6.44 -5.86
CA ALA A 72 10.27 7.48 -5.12
C ALA A 72 8.81 7.54 -5.60
N MET A 73 7.95 8.12 -4.77
CA MET A 73 6.55 8.34 -5.09
C MET A 73 6.16 9.79 -4.83
N ASP A 74 5.56 10.41 -5.82
CA ASP A 74 4.84 11.67 -5.63
C ASP A 74 3.38 11.38 -5.27
N ILE A 75 2.95 11.91 -4.13
CA ILE A 75 1.54 11.96 -3.71
C ILE A 75 0.99 13.32 -4.12
N ILE A 76 0.20 13.34 -5.19
CA ILE A 76 -0.28 14.57 -5.83
C ILE A 76 -1.78 14.68 -5.58
N ALA A 77 -2.19 15.69 -4.81
CA ALA A 77 -3.59 15.96 -4.51
C ALA A 77 -4.06 17.24 -5.20
N MET A 78 -5.22 17.15 -5.86
CA MET A 78 -5.81 18.26 -6.61
C MET A 78 -7.06 18.77 -5.92
N ASN A 79 -7.11 20.08 -5.70
CA ASN A 79 -8.30 20.80 -5.27
C ASN A 79 -8.55 22.01 -6.18
N GLY A 80 -9.41 21.82 -7.18
CA GLY A 80 -9.63 22.81 -8.23
C GLY A 80 -8.34 23.15 -8.98
N ARG A 81 -7.87 24.40 -8.81
CA ARG A 81 -6.60 24.87 -9.41
C ARG A 81 -5.38 24.56 -8.54
N GLN A 82 -5.55 24.33 -7.24
CA GLN A 82 -4.43 24.04 -6.35
C GLN A 82 -3.96 22.59 -6.54
N VAL A 83 -2.67 22.42 -6.74
CA VAL A 83 -1.99 21.13 -6.76
C VAL A 83 -1.02 21.11 -5.58
N ARG A 84 -1.15 20.11 -4.71
CA ARG A 84 -0.19 19.83 -3.65
C ARG A 84 0.52 18.54 -4.00
N SER A 85 1.84 18.53 -3.92
CA SER A 85 2.65 17.34 -4.14
C SER A 85 3.56 17.12 -2.94
N LYS A 86 3.69 15.87 -2.52
CA LYS A 86 4.67 15.41 -1.54
C LYS A 86 5.43 14.22 -2.13
N THR A 87 6.74 14.36 -2.30
CA THR A 87 7.61 13.26 -2.65
C THR A 87 7.97 12.45 -1.42
N VAL A 88 7.86 11.14 -1.48
CA VAL A 88 8.24 10.21 -0.42
C VAL A 88 9.13 9.10 -0.98
N PRO A 89 10.12 8.61 -0.21
CA PRO A 89 10.86 7.41 -0.61
C PRO A 89 9.94 6.19 -0.63
N MET A 90 10.20 5.23 -1.51
CA MET A 90 9.44 3.99 -1.63
C MET A 90 10.26 2.81 -1.12
N PRO A 91 10.09 2.39 0.14
CA PRO A 91 10.82 1.24 0.66
C PRO A 91 10.30 -0.05 0.03
N LEU A 92 11.23 -0.87 -0.42
CA LEU A 92 10.99 -2.23 -0.90
C LEU A 92 11.82 -3.20 -0.06
N THR A 93 11.43 -4.47 -0.04
CA THR A 93 12.29 -5.53 0.51
C THR A 93 13.62 -5.56 -0.28
N PRO A 94 14.78 -5.83 0.35
CA PRO A 94 16.04 -5.92 -0.37
C PRO A 94 15.96 -6.88 -1.56
N SER A 95 16.56 -6.51 -2.69
CA SER A 95 16.54 -7.28 -3.96
C SER A 95 15.14 -7.57 -4.54
N SER A 96 14.12 -6.82 -4.11
CA SER A 96 12.75 -6.96 -4.59
C SER A 96 12.35 -5.86 -5.58
N LYS A 97 11.21 -6.05 -6.23
CA LYS A 97 10.60 -5.12 -7.19
C LYS A 97 9.17 -4.82 -6.76
N LEU A 98 8.70 -3.62 -7.08
CA LEU A 98 7.30 -3.26 -6.95
C LEU A 98 6.44 -4.20 -7.81
N ALA A 99 5.48 -4.87 -7.19
CA ALA A 99 4.58 -5.82 -7.83
C ALA A 99 3.15 -5.28 -7.92
N TRP A 100 2.73 -4.43 -6.98
CA TRP A 100 1.43 -3.76 -7.02
C TRP A 100 1.47 -2.41 -6.30
N LEU A 101 0.72 -1.44 -6.83
CA LEU A 101 0.53 -0.10 -6.27
C LEU A 101 -0.96 0.21 -6.27
N GLY A 102 -1.46 0.77 -5.19
CA GLY A 102 -2.86 1.18 -5.09
C GLY A 102 -3.13 2.03 -3.87
N THR A 103 -4.40 2.15 -3.52
CA THR A 103 -4.84 2.76 -2.27
C THR A 103 -5.75 1.82 -1.50
N THR A 104 -5.91 2.10 -0.22
CA THR A 104 -7.01 1.56 0.57
C THR A 104 -8.35 2.16 0.13
N ASP A 105 -9.44 1.64 0.69
CA ASP A 105 -10.79 2.23 0.62
C ASP A 105 -10.88 3.64 1.24
N MET A 106 -9.93 4.03 2.08
CA MET A 106 -9.83 5.35 2.70
C MET A 106 -8.82 6.27 1.99
N GLY A 107 -8.15 5.79 0.94
CA GLY A 107 -7.22 6.57 0.13
C GLY A 107 -5.77 6.56 0.60
N SER A 108 -5.43 5.76 1.62
CA SER A 108 -4.05 5.60 2.07
C SER A 108 -3.24 4.88 0.99
N PRO A 109 -2.06 5.37 0.57
CA PRO A 109 -1.22 4.69 -0.40
C PRO A 109 -0.75 3.32 0.08
N CYS A 110 -0.79 2.33 -0.80
CA CYS A 110 -0.28 0.99 -0.52
C CYS A 110 0.62 0.49 -1.64
N ALA A 111 1.67 -0.24 -1.27
CA ALA A 111 2.64 -0.81 -2.19
C ALA A 111 2.99 -2.24 -1.76
N TYR A 112 3.03 -3.15 -2.72
CA TYR A 112 3.35 -4.55 -2.52
C TYR A 112 4.54 -4.92 -3.39
N ASP A 113 5.51 -5.64 -2.82
CA ASP A 113 6.67 -6.12 -3.55
C ASP A 113 6.59 -7.62 -3.88
N ASN A 114 7.44 -8.05 -4.79
CA ASN A 114 7.52 -9.46 -5.19
C ASN A 114 8.19 -10.37 -4.16
N SER A 115 8.55 -9.86 -2.98
CA SER A 115 8.98 -10.65 -1.82
C SER A 115 7.82 -10.95 -0.86
N GLY A 116 6.60 -10.51 -1.18
CA GLY A 116 5.40 -10.85 -0.42
C GLY A 116 5.00 -9.85 0.65
N ILE A 117 5.65 -8.68 0.71
CA ILE A 117 5.40 -7.67 1.75
C ILE A 117 4.53 -6.54 1.21
N LEU A 118 3.34 -6.39 1.80
CA LEU A 118 2.45 -5.25 1.57
C LEU A 118 2.71 -4.16 2.61
N ARG A 119 2.90 -2.93 2.16
CA ARG A 119 3.10 -1.75 2.98
C ARG A 119 2.01 -0.72 2.74
N MET A 120 1.67 0.04 3.78
CA MET A 120 0.78 1.20 3.72
C MET A 120 1.56 2.44 4.16
N TYR A 121 1.34 3.55 3.47
CA TYR A 121 1.87 4.85 3.87
C TYR A 121 0.86 5.55 4.77
N ASP A 122 1.23 5.78 6.03
CA ASP A 122 0.44 6.62 6.92
C ASP A 122 0.78 8.08 6.64
N VAL A 123 -0.19 8.80 6.08
CA VAL A 123 -0.04 10.18 5.67
C VAL A 123 0.18 11.11 6.87
N ALA A 124 -0.40 10.79 8.03
CA ALA A 124 -0.31 11.62 9.23
C ALA A 124 1.07 11.53 9.89
N SER A 125 1.61 10.31 10.01
CA SER A 125 2.96 10.09 10.55
C SER A 125 4.07 10.27 9.51
N GLY A 126 3.72 10.15 8.22
CA GLY A 126 4.63 10.29 7.11
C GLY A 126 5.56 9.09 6.89
N VAL A 127 5.21 7.91 7.41
CA VAL A 127 6.03 6.69 7.33
C VAL A 127 5.33 5.55 6.60
N TRP A 128 6.13 4.62 6.08
CA TRP A 128 5.66 3.35 5.54
C TRP A 128 5.64 2.28 6.61
N MET A 129 4.55 1.54 6.71
CA MET A 129 4.40 0.43 7.63
C MET A 129 4.10 -0.86 6.87
N PRO A 130 4.81 -1.97 7.15
CA PRO A 130 4.38 -3.29 6.69
C PRO A 130 3.07 -3.66 7.38
N ILE A 131 2.10 -4.09 6.59
CA ILE A 131 0.73 -4.36 7.06
C ILE A 131 0.24 -5.76 6.71
N CYS A 132 0.96 -6.51 5.88
CA CYS A 132 0.68 -7.91 5.60
C CYS A 132 1.92 -8.57 5.00
N ASP A 133 2.32 -9.72 5.57
CA ASP A 133 3.26 -10.65 4.95
C ASP A 133 2.48 -11.83 4.37
N THR A 134 2.34 -11.83 3.05
CA THR A 134 1.56 -12.86 2.34
C THR A 134 2.22 -14.25 2.39
N ASN A 135 3.53 -14.33 2.67
CA ASN A 135 4.24 -15.61 2.74
C ASN A 135 3.76 -16.46 3.92
N THR A 136 3.28 -15.83 5.00
CA THR A 136 2.68 -16.51 6.14
C THR A 136 1.40 -17.30 5.78
N HIS A 137 0.80 -16.99 4.62
CA HIS A 137 -0.37 -17.66 4.09
C HIS A 137 -0.06 -18.66 2.96
N SER A 138 1.21 -18.75 2.54
CA SER A 138 1.69 -19.67 1.51
C SER A 138 1.93 -21.06 2.10
N LYS A 139 1.66 -22.12 1.31
CA LYS A 139 1.93 -23.51 1.70
C LYS A 139 2.99 -24.18 0.82
N GLY A 140 3.13 -23.71 -0.43
CA GLY A 140 4.12 -24.17 -1.39
C GLY A 140 5.21 -23.14 -1.65
N ALA A 141 6.41 -23.61 -2.01
CA ALA A 141 7.54 -22.74 -2.35
C ALA A 141 7.33 -21.91 -3.63
N SER A 142 6.36 -22.29 -4.48
CA SER A 142 5.98 -21.58 -5.70
C SER A 142 4.67 -20.81 -5.55
N ASP A 143 4.11 -20.74 -4.34
CA ASP A 143 2.94 -19.92 -4.05
C ASP A 143 3.35 -18.44 -4.07
N SER A 144 2.55 -17.62 -4.75
CA SER A 144 2.66 -16.17 -4.72
C SER A 144 1.26 -15.54 -4.65
N TRP A 145 1.19 -14.26 -4.33
CA TRP A 145 -0.08 -13.58 -4.12
C TRP A 145 -0.22 -12.39 -5.05
N PHE A 146 -1.40 -12.28 -5.66
CA PHE A 146 -1.81 -11.16 -6.49
C PHE A 146 -2.79 -10.29 -5.70
N ILE A 147 -2.37 -9.09 -5.31
CA ILE A 147 -3.19 -8.16 -4.52
C ILE A 147 -4.32 -7.60 -5.39
N VAL A 148 -5.54 -7.61 -4.83
CA VAL A 148 -6.75 -7.07 -5.48
C VAL A 148 -7.18 -5.77 -4.82
N SER A 149 -7.29 -5.74 -3.50
CA SER A 149 -7.68 -4.53 -2.76
C SER A 149 -7.24 -4.58 -1.30
N VAL A 150 -7.08 -3.41 -0.69
CA VAL A 150 -6.82 -3.26 0.76
C VAL A 150 -7.97 -2.47 1.36
N SER A 151 -8.52 -2.92 2.49
CA SER A 151 -9.58 -2.21 3.22
C SER A 151 -9.11 -1.93 4.64
N GLU A 152 -8.98 -0.65 4.99
CA GLU A 152 -8.75 -0.22 6.36
C GLU A 152 -10.02 -0.44 7.19
N ALA A 153 -11.19 -0.10 6.67
CA ALA A 153 -12.44 -0.21 7.44
C ALA A 153 -12.67 -1.64 7.94
N THR A 154 -12.50 -2.63 7.07
CA THR A 154 -12.71 -4.06 7.40
C THR A 154 -11.45 -4.78 7.87
N GLN A 155 -10.29 -4.12 7.83
CA GLN A 155 -8.98 -4.69 8.20
C GLN A 155 -8.61 -5.95 7.39
N LYS A 156 -8.96 -5.94 6.08
CA LYS A 156 -8.73 -7.07 5.16
C LYS A 156 -7.91 -6.68 3.95
N VAL A 157 -7.03 -7.58 3.53
CA VAL A 157 -6.39 -7.58 2.23
C VAL A 157 -7.07 -8.65 1.38
N ARG A 158 -7.61 -8.27 0.22
CA ARG A 158 -8.16 -9.21 -0.74
C ARG A 158 -7.08 -9.54 -1.76
N ALA A 159 -6.78 -10.83 -1.92
CA ALA A 159 -5.72 -11.30 -2.80
C ALA A 159 -6.07 -12.65 -3.42
N ILE A 160 -5.43 -12.97 -4.54
CA ILE A 160 -5.58 -14.25 -5.24
C ILE A 160 -4.29 -15.04 -5.09
N LEU A 161 -4.40 -16.25 -4.57
CA LEU A 161 -3.28 -17.20 -4.50
C LEU A 161 -2.97 -17.73 -5.90
N CYS A 162 -1.72 -17.52 -6.34
CA CYS A 162 -1.19 -17.97 -7.62
C CYS A 162 -0.14 -19.06 -7.36
N ARG A 163 -0.17 -20.17 -8.11
CA ARG A 163 0.77 -21.29 -7.95
C ARG A 163 1.63 -21.43 -9.19
N GLY A 164 2.94 -21.27 -9.05
CA GLY A 164 3.89 -21.34 -10.17
C GLY A 164 3.85 -20.14 -11.12
N ALA A 165 3.11 -19.08 -10.78
CA ALA A 165 3.03 -17.82 -11.51
C ALA A 165 2.78 -16.67 -10.54
N SER A 166 3.04 -15.43 -10.96
CA SER A 166 2.82 -14.19 -10.18
C SER A 166 1.47 -13.52 -10.42
N PHE A 167 0.67 -14.05 -11.36
CA PHE A 167 -0.64 -13.53 -11.72
C PHE A 167 -1.61 -14.69 -11.99
N PRO A 168 -2.92 -14.49 -11.77
CA PRO A 168 -3.90 -15.54 -11.95
C PRO A 168 -4.31 -15.71 -13.41
N ALA A 169 -4.71 -16.94 -13.78
CA ALA A 169 -5.43 -17.17 -15.03
C ALA A 169 -6.81 -16.50 -14.99
N THR A 170 -7.30 -15.97 -16.10
CA THR A 170 -8.60 -15.28 -16.15
C THR A 170 -9.79 -16.24 -16.21
N ALA A 171 -9.56 -17.48 -16.63
CA ALA A 171 -10.56 -18.54 -16.72
C ALA A 171 -10.04 -19.85 -16.08
N PRO A 172 -10.81 -20.49 -15.17
CA PRO A 172 -12.06 -20.00 -14.58
C PRO A 172 -11.83 -18.74 -13.73
N LYS A 173 -12.92 -18.04 -13.36
CA LYS A 173 -12.85 -16.86 -12.49
C LYS A 173 -12.05 -17.20 -11.22
N PRO A 174 -10.95 -16.48 -10.92
CA PRO A 174 -10.16 -16.76 -9.73
C PRO A 174 -10.93 -16.55 -8.44
N ILE A 175 -10.57 -17.35 -7.43
CA ILE A 175 -11.10 -17.20 -6.07
C ILE A 175 -10.29 -16.13 -5.35
N VAL A 176 -11.00 -15.13 -4.82
CA VAL A 176 -10.41 -14.07 -4.00
C VAL A 176 -10.43 -14.52 -2.54
N ALA A 177 -9.27 -14.57 -1.91
CA ALA A 177 -9.12 -14.84 -0.49
C ALA A 177 -9.03 -13.52 0.30
N GLU A 178 -9.38 -13.58 1.58
CA GLU A 178 -9.24 -12.46 2.52
C GLU A 178 -8.15 -12.78 3.55
N LEU A 179 -7.09 -11.97 3.53
CA LEU A 179 -6.00 -12.00 4.49
C LEU A 179 -6.23 -10.91 5.54
N GLY A 180 -5.81 -11.15 6.77
CA GLY A 180 -5.86 -10.13 7.82
C GLY A 180 -4.76 -9.09 7.61
N ILE A 181 -5.07 -7.82 7.85
CA ILE A 181 -4.03 -6.82 8.09
C ILE A 181 -3.38 -7.17 9.44
N GLN A 182 -2.06 -7.32 9.44
CA GLN A 182 -1.27 -7.57 10.64
C GLN A 182 0.09 -6.88 10.52
N ILE A 183 0.41 -6.03 11.49
CA ILE A 183 1.73 -5.42 11.62
C ILE A 183 2.68 -6.44 12.27
N PRO A 184 3.87 -6.68 11.72
CA PRO A 184 4.81 -7.68 12.22
C PRO A 184 5.52 -7.18 13.48
N LEU A 185 4.81 -7.17 14.62
CA LEU A 185 5.43 -6.96 15.93
C LEU A 185 6.21 -8.22 16.37
N CYS A 186 7.01 -8.07 17.43
CA CYS A 186 7.73 -9.20 18.02
C CYS A 186 6.78 -10.12 18.81
N ASP A 187 7.13 -11.42 18.89
CA ASP A 187 6.47 -12.41 19.75
C ASP A 187 4.95 -12.51 19.55
N MET A 188 4.48 -12.46 18.29
CA MET A 188 3.06 -12.51 17.92
C MET A 188 2.32 -13.79 18.35
N ASP A 189 3.04 -14.81 18.78
CA ASP A 189 2.47 -16.02 19.38
C ASP A 189 1.93 -15.80 20.80
N THR A 190 2.27 -14.67 21.44
CA THR A 190 1.80 -14.32 22.77
C THR A 190 0.51 -13.50 22.73
N GLU A 191 -0.39 -13.71 23.71
CA GLU A 191 -1.61 -12.90 23.84
C GLU A 191 -1.30 -11.40 24.00
N LYS A 192 -0.23 -11.09 24.74
CA LYS A 192 0.25 -9.73 24.94
C LYS A 192 0.52 -9.04 23.59
N SER A 193 1.39 -9.62 22.76
CA SER A 193 1.76 -9.02 21.47
C SER A 193 0.57 -8.95 20.52
N GLN A 194 -0.37 -9.89 20.59
CA GLN A 194 -1.60 -9.82 19.80
C GLN A 194 -2.47 -8.60 20.17
N TYR A 195 -2.58 -8.27 21.45
CA TYR A 195 -3.28 -7.05 21.86
C TYR A 195 -2.50 -5.76 21.54
N GLU A 196 -1.17 -5.78 21.69
CA GLU A 196 -0.30 -4.67 21.28
C GLU A 196 -0.44 -4.38 19.78
N GLU A 197 -0.38 -5.42 18.95
CA GLU A 197 -0.54 -5.33 17.50
C GLU A 197 -1.89 -4.74 17.13
N GLN A 198 -2.97 -5.20 17.73
CA GLN A 198 -4.31 -4.69 17.45
C GLN A 198 -4.42 -3.19 17.72
N LEU A 199 -3.90 -2.73 18.87
CA LEU A 199 -3.96 -1.31 19.24
C LEU A 199 -3.06 -0.46 18.34
N VAL A 200 -1.84 -0.92 18.03
CA VAL A 200 -0.94 -0.22 17.11
C VAL A 200 -1.57 -0.12 15.72
N ARG A 201 -2.12 -1.22 15.21
CA ARG A 201 -2.79 -1.23 13.90
C ARG A 201 -3.98 -0.30 13.85
N TRP A 202 -4.83 -0.27 14.88
CA TRP A 202 -5.97 0.66 14.93
C TRP A 202 -5.55 2.13 15.10
N ALA A 203 -4.40 2.41 15.70
CA ALA A 203 -3.88 3.78 15.78
C ALA A 203 -3.42 4.32 14.42
N HIS A 204 -3.06 3.44 13.49
CA HIS A 204 -2.45 3.77 12.20
C HIS A 204 -3.34 3.47 10.99
N THR A 205 -4.51 2.88 11.21
CA THR A 205 -5.50 2.58 10.17
C THR A 205 -6.83 3.19 10.54
N THR A 206 -7.64 3.55 9.55
CA THR A 206 -9.01 4.01 9.78
C THR A 206 -9.95 2.81 9.90
N ALA A 207 -9.71 1.99 10.92
CA ALA A 207 -10.52 0.80 11.21
C ALA A 207 -11.93 1.18 11.68
N ASP A 208 -12.96 0.44 11.25
CA ASP A 208 -14.31 0.59 11.79
C ASP A 208 -14.43 -0.19 13.11
N VAL A 209 -13.84 0.39 14.17
CA VAL A 209 -13.80 -0.19 15.51
C VAL A 209 -14.43 0.78 16.48
N ASP A 210 -15.42 0.30 17.24
CA ASP A 210 -16.03 1.12 18.26
C ASP A 210 -15.09 1.35 19.45
N VAL A 211 -15.26 2.50 20.11
CA VAL A 211 -14.42 2.94 21.24
C VAL A 211 -14.49 1.96 22.42
N LYS A 212 -15.61 1.24 22.59
CA LYS A 212 -15.77 0.28 23.69
C LYS A 212 -14.87 -0.92 23.45
N THR A 213 -14.86 -1.46 22.23
CA THR A 213 -13.99 -2.56 21.82
C THR A 213 -12.52 -2.18 21.97
N ALA A 214 -12.12 -0.99 21.51
CA ALA A 214 -10.75 -0.50 21.69
C ALA A 214 -10.34 -0.41 23.18
N ARG A 215 -11.25 0.09 24.04
CA ARG A 215 -11.03 0.15 25.50
C ARG A 215 -10.94 -1.23 26.14
N GLU A 216 -11.79 -2.16 25.73
CA GLU A 216 -11.74 -3.55 26.23
C GLU A 216 -10.42 -4.23 25.87
N THR A 217 -9.92 -4.06 24.64
CA THR A 217 -8.60 -4.57 24.23
C THR A 217 -7.48 -3.94 25.05
N ALA A 218 -7.52 -2.62 25.29
CA ALA A 218 -6.54 -1.95 26.15
C ALA A 218 -6.58 -2.45 27.61
N LEU A 219 -7.76 -2.72 28.16
CA LEU A 219 -7.92 -3.30 29.50
C LEU A 219 -7.40 -4.74 29.56
N LYS A 220 -7.65 -5.56 28.53
CA LYS A 220 -7.09 -6.92 28.43
C LYS A 220 -5.57 -6.88 28.38
N LEU A 221 -5.00 -6.00 27.56
CA LEU A 221 -3.56 -5.79 27.52
C LEU A 221 -3.02 -5.40 28.90
N PHE A 222 -3.64 -4.42 29.57
CA PHE A 222 -3.26 -4.01 30.92
C PHE A 222 -3.35 -5.16 31.95
N ALA A 223 -4.36 -6.02 31.85
CA ALA A 223 -4.49 -7.17 32.74
C ALA A 223 -3.37 -8.21 32.54
N VAL A 224 -2.91 -8.42 31.31
CA VAL A 224 -1.77 -9.30 31.00
C VAL A 224 -0.46 -8.75 31.58
N PHE A 225 -0.38 -7.44 31.85
CA PHE A 225 0.76 -6.81 32.53
C PHE A 225 0.72 -6.88 34.08
N GLY A 226 -0.39 -7.30 34.69
CA GLY A 226 -0.56 -7.25 36.16
C GLY A 226 0.12 -8.41 36.91
N PRO A 227 0.51 -8.16 38.18
CA PRO A 227 1.82 -7.60 38.49
C PRO A 227 2.95 -8.56 38.07
N MET A 228 4.00 -8.05 37.42
CA MET A 228 5.31 -8.70 37.51
C MET A 228 5.58 -8.96 38.99
N SER A 229 5.63 -10.24 39.37
CA SER A 229 6.10 -10.66 40.68
C SER A 229 7.42 -9.93 40.92
N VAL A 230 7.41 -8.99 41.86
CA VAL A 230 8.62 -8.52 42.52
C VAL A 230 9.09 -9.71 43.36
N SER A 231 9.63 -10.71 42.67
CA SER A 231 10.18 -11.94 43.22
C SER A 231 11.58 -12.10 42.65
N CYS A 232 12.39 -11.06 42.81
CA CYS A 232 13.83 -11.20 42.86
C CYS A 232 14.26 -10.74 44.25
N PHE A 233 14.70 -11.72 45.03
CA PHE A 233 15.56 -11.56 46.20
C PHE A 233 16.85 -10.83 45.84
#